data_AF-A0A2E8VDP5-F1
#
_entry.id   AF-A0A2E8VDP5-F1
#
_cell.length_a   1.000
_cell.length_b   1.000
_cell.length_c   1.000
_cell.angle_alpha   90.00
_cell.angle_beta   90.00
_cell.angle_gamma   90.00
#
_symmetry.space_group_name_H-M   'P 1'
#
loop_
_entity.id
_entity.type
_entity.pdbx_description
1 polymer ?
#
loop_
_entity_poly.entity_id
_entity_poly.type
_entity_poly.pdbx_seq_one_letter_code
_entity_poly.pdbx_strand_id
1 'polypeptide(L)' 'MLKKSVLVFSGSPMITPLIYRALSDENIYPIVKDEAESARLAGFGINSFDQKIFVNKKQEKKALEIINSLNL' A
#
# COMPACT_ATOMS: atom_id res chain seq x y z
N MET A 1 22.49 -0.57 -4.24
CA MET A 1 21.72 0.67 -3.99
C MET A 1 20.41 0.29 -3.31
N LEU A 2 20.28 0.51 -1.99
CA LEU A 2 19.10 0.12 -1.20
C LEU A 2 17.87 0.89 -1.71
N LYS A 3 16.94 0.21 -2.39
CA LYS A 3 15.62 0.76 -2.72
C LYS A 3 14.87 0.98 -1.40
N LYS A 4 14.90 2.20 -0.88
CA LYS A 4 14.18 2.59 0.33
C LYS A 4 12.71 2.78 -0.03
N SER A 5 11.88 1.84 0.40
CA SER A 5 10.42 1.94 0.33
C SER A 5 9.88 2.59 1.59
N VAL A 6 8.87 3.44 1.44
CA VAL A 6 8.19 4.15 2.53
C VAL A 6 6.71 3.76 2.55
N LEU A 7 6.15 3.64 3.75
CA LEU A 7 4.72 3.38 3.94
C LEU A 7 3.96 4.66 3.62
N VAL A 8 2.93 4.58 2.77
CA VAL A 8 2.07 5.71 2.42
C VAL A 8 0.61 5.51 2.80
N PHE A 9 0.19 4.26 3.02
CA PHE A 9 -1.17 3.94 3.45
C PHE A 9 -1.19 2.63 4.24
N SER A 10 -2.06 2.56 5.26
CA SER A 10 -2.37 1.37 6.03
C SER A 10 -3.85 1.40 6.38
N GLY A 11 -4.60 0.38 6.00
CA GLY A 11 -6.02 0.32 6.32
C GLY A 11 -6.77 -0.74 5.55
N SER A 12 -8.07 -0.50 5.36
CA SER A 12 -9.00 -1.49 4.84
C SER A 12 -8.60 -2.04 3.45
N PRO A 13 -8.63 -3.37 3.26
CA PRO A 13 -8.36 -4.00 1.97
C PRO A 13 -9.37 -3.61 0.88
N MET A 14 -10.52 -3.05 1.25
CA MET A 14 -11.52 -2.56 0.28
C MET A 14 -11.02 -1.34 -0.51
N ILE A 15 -10.19 -0.51 0.12
CA ILE A 15 -9.69 0.76 -0.46
C ILE A 15 -8.35 0.54 -1.19
N THR A 16 -7.58 -0.48 -0.80
CA THR A 16 -6.27 -0.77 -1.37
C THR A 16 -6.25 -0.88 -2.91
N PRO A 17 -7.20 -1.58 -3.58
CA PRO A 17 -7.23 -1.65 -5.04
C PRO A 17 -7.44 -0.28 -5.71
N LEU A 18 -8.22 0.61 -5.09
CA LEU A 18 -8.45 1.96 -5.59
C LEU A 18 -7.16 2.79 -5.54
N ILE A 19 -6.48 2.78 -4.40
CA ILE A 19 -5.19 3.48 -4.24
C ILE A 19 -4.15 2.91 -5.20
N TYR A 20 -4.07 1.58 -5.33
CA TYR A 20 -3.14 0.92 -6.25
C TYR A 20 -3.35 1.41 -7.69
N ARG A 21 -4.61 1.48 -8.13
CA ARG A 21 -4.96 1.94 -9.47
C ARG A 21 -4.60 3.40 -9.69
N ALA A 22 -5.00 4.28 -8.78
CA ALA A 22 -4.70 5.72 -8.86
C ALA A 22 -3.20 6.01 -8.93
N LEU A 23 -2.38 5.25 -8.19
CA LEU A 23 -0.92 5.34 -8.27
C LEU A 23 -0.38 4.78 -9.59
N SER A 24 -0.93 3.67 -10.07
CA SER A 24 -0.49 3.01 -11.32
C SER A 24 -0.77 3.86 -12.56
N ASP A 25 -1.90 4.58 -12.60
CA ASP A 25 -2.23 5.53 -13.68
C ASP A 25 -1.16 6.64 -13.79
N GLU A 26 -0.54 7.01 -12.67
CA GLU A 26 0.54 7.99 -12.58
C GLU A 26 1.95 7.38 -12.70
N ASN A 27 2.06 6.14 -13.19
CA ASN A 27 3.30 5.37 -13.31
C ASN A 27 4.04 5.14 -11.98
N ILE A 28 3.31 5.11 -10.87
CA ILE A 28 3.82 4.71 -9.55
C ILE A 28 3.31 3.30 -9.29
N TYR A 29 4.23 2.34 -9.20
CA TYR A 29 3.90 0.94 -8.91
C TYR A 29 4.16 0.65 -7.43
N PRO A 30 3.15 0.78 -6.55
CA PRO A 30 3.32 0.51 -5.14
C PRO A 30 3.45 -0.99 -4.86
N ILE A 31 4.04 -1.31 -3.71
CA ILE A 31 4.09 -2.67 -3.14
C ILE A 31 2.98 -2.77 -2.10
N VAL A 32 2.00 -3.63 -2.33
CA VAL A 32 0.96 -3.95 -1.36
C VAL A 32 1.44 -5.13 -0.51
N LYS A 33 1.39 -4.97 0.81
CA LYS A 33 1.65 -6.02 1.78
C LYS A 33 0.37 -6.42 2.48
N ASP A 34 0.01 -7.69 2.32
CA ASP A 34 -1.09 -8.34 3.03
C ASP A 34 -0.50 -9.31 4.06
N GLU A 35 -0.38 -8.84 5.30
CA GLU A 35 0.15 -9.64 6.41
C GLU A 35 -0.84 -10.71 6.84
N ALA A 36 -2.15 -10.46 6.68
CA ALA A 36 -3.18 -11.42 7.04
C ALA A 36 -3.16 -12.64 6.12
N GLU A 37 -3.06 -12.42 4.81
CA GLU A 37 -2.97 -13.50 3.84
C GLU A 37 -1.64 -14.26 3.99
N SER A 38 -0.55 -13.54 4.28
CA SER A 38 0.74 -14.17 4.59
C SER A 38 0.67 -15.06 5.84
N ALA A 39 0.05 -14.58 6.92
CA ALA A 39 -0.15 -15.34 8.16
C ALA A 39 -1.02 -16.56 7.93
N ARG A 40 -2.13 -16.42 7.18
CA ARG A 40 -3.03 -17.51 6.80
C ARG A 40 -2.29 -18.63 6.07
N LEU A 41 -1.44 -18.27 5.09
CA LEU A 41 -0.64 -19.24 4.33
C LEU A 41 0.41 -19.95 5.20
N ALA A 42 0.98 -19.26 6.18
CA ALA A 42 1.95 -19.83 7.10
C ALA A 42 1.33 -20.57 8.30
N GLY A 43 -0.01 -20.57 8.43
CA GLY A 43 -0.72 -21.23 9.53
C GLY A 43 -0.74 -20.43 10.84
N PHE A 44 -0.46 -19.12 10.79
CA PHE A 44 -0.56 -18.23 11.93
C PHE A 44 -1.91 -17.50 11.96
N GLY A 45 -2.44 -17.28 13.16
CA GLY A 45 -3.59 -16.40 13.37
C GLY A 45 -3.16 -14.93 13.40
N ILE A 46 -4.00 -14.04 12.88
CA ILE A 46 -3.81 -12.59 12.91
C ILE A 46 -5.12 -11.89 13.30
N ASN A 47 -5.02 -10.79 14.04
CA ASN A 47 -6.17 -10.02 14.53
C ASN A 47 -6.46 -8.75 13.71
N SER A 48 -5.68 -8.48 12.66
CA SER A 48 -5.86 -7.35 11.76
C SER A 48 -5.80 -7.82 10.31
N PHE A 49 -6.70 -7.29 9.49
CA PHE A 49 -6.77 -7.53 8.05
C PHE A 49 -6.36 -6.28 7.25
N ASP A 50 -5.71 -5.32 7.92
CA ASP A 50 -5.24 -4.12 7.25
C ASP A 50 -4.15 -4.45 6.26
N GLN A 51 -4.24 -3.84 5.08
CA GLN A 51 -3.21 -3.91 4.07
C GLN A 51 -2.37 -2.63 4.11
N LYS A 52 -1.07 -2.80 3.83
CA LYS A 52 -0.09 -1.72 3.83
C LYS A 52 0.42 -1.46 2.42
N ILE A 53 0.47 -0.21 2.01
CA ILE A 53 0.94 0.21 0.69
C ILE A 53 2.26 0.95 0.86
N PHE A 54 3.27 0.49 0.14
CA PHE A 54 4.61 1.07 0.13
C PHE A 54 4.96 1.61 -1.25
N VAL A 55 5.64 2.75 -1.30
CA VAL A 55 6.18 3.33 -2.54
C VAL A 55 7.67 3.59 -2.40
N ASN A 56 8.36 3.85 -3.51
CA ASN A 56 9.74 4.31 -3.47
C ASN A 56 9.81 5.69 -2.80
N LYS A 57 10.79 5.92 -1.92
CA LYS A 57 10.99 7.21 -1.25
C LYS A 57 11.00 8.42 -2.20
N LYS A 58 11.50 8.25 -3.43
CA LYS A 58 11.52 9.32 -4.44
C LYS A 58 10.11 9.75 -4.90
N GLN A 59 9.13 8.87 -4.82
CA GLN A 59 7.75 9.06 -5.28
C GLN A 59 6.77 9.31 -4.12
N GLU A 60 7.27 9.32 -2.87
CA GLU A 60 6.49 9.50 -1.65
C GLU A 60 5.55 10.70 -1.72
N LYS A 61 6.10 11.88 -2.03
CA LYS A 61 5.33 13.12 -2.04
C LYS A 61 4.17 13.06 -3.04
N LYS A 62 4.46 12.66 -4.28
CA LYS A 62 3.46 12.52 -5.35
C LYS A 62 2.40 11.46 -4.98
N ALA A 63 2.82 10.35 -4.38
CA ALA A 63 1.89 9.30 -3.95
C ALA A 63 0.92 9.81 -2.87
N LEU A 64 1.41 10.56 -1.88
CA LEU A 64 0.58 11.17 -0.84
C LEU A 64 -0.41 12.19 -1.42
N GLU A 65 0.02 13.01 -2.40
CA GLU A 65 -0.87 13.97 -3.08
C GLU A 65 -2.02 13.26 -3.80
N ILE A 66 -1.74 12.14 -4.48
CA ILE A 66 -2.76 11.32 -5.16
C ILE A 66 -3.71 10.71 -4.13
N ILE A 67 -3.18 10.11 -3.07
CA ILE A 67 -4.00 9.47 -2.02
C ILE A 67 -4.92 10.49 -1.34
N ASN A 68 -4.41 11.67 -1.00
CA ASN A 68 -5.21 12.74 -0.39
C ASN A 68 -6.30 13.26 -1.34
N SER A 69 -6.08 13.19 -2.65
CA SER A 69 -7.07 13.61 -3.65
C SER A 69 -8.26 12.64 -3.78
N LEU A 70 -8.15 11.42 -3.26
CA LEU A 70 -9.21 10.41 -3.31
C LEU A 70 -10.32 10.63 -2.27
N ASN A 71 -10.21 11.60 -1.35
CA ASN A 71 -11.17 11.88 -0.28
C ASN A 71 -11.62 10.61 0.48
N LEU A 72 -10.63 9.79 0.86
CA LEU A 72 -10.81 8.53 1.57
C LEU A 72 -11.01 8.71 3.08
#